data_AF-A0A929UV50-F1
#
_entry.id   AF-A0A929UV50-F1
#
_cell.length_a   1.000
_cell.length_b   1.000
_cell.length_c   1.000
_cell.angle_alpha   90.00
_cell.angle_beta   90.00
_cell.angle_gamma   90.00
#
_symmetry.space_group_name_H-M   'P 1'
#
loop_
_entity.id
_entity.type
_entity.pdbx_description
1 polymer ?
#
loop_
_entity_poly.entity_id
_entity_poly.type
_entity_poly.pdbx_seq_one_letter_code
_entity_poly.pdbx_strand_id
1 'polypeptide(L)'
;MTYNESLAQQIRSILAHTLSPHIFEEEVVEKKMFGGLAFMVRGKMAVTVSSRGQDLVMVRIGKEMEKQVLPRKGARVTLMKGRLYHGYIDLDTEGQRELSYWIDRALAYNQELA
;
A
#
# COMPACT_ATOMS: atom_id res chain seq x y z
N MET A 1 6.80 -17.89 -3.74
CA MET A 1 6.72 -17.16 -2.46
C MET A 1 5.26 -16.86 -2.21
N THR A 2 4.76 -17.18 -1.02
CA THR A 2 3.33 -17.16 -0.70
C THR A 2 3.02 -15.84 0.01
N TYR A 3 2.37 -14.90 -0.67
CA TYR A 3 1.73 -13.76 -0.02
C TYR A 3 0.29 -14.13 0.34
N ASN A 4 -0.38 -13.32 1.17
CA ASN A 4 -1.77 -13.55 1.51
C ASN A 4 -2.68 -13.23 0.31
N GLU A 5 -3.14 -14.26 -0.40
CA GLU A 5 -4.01 -14.13 -1.58
C GLU A 5 -5.36 -13.46 -1.26
N SER A 6 -5.92 -13.71 -0.08
CA SER A 6 -7.18 -13.07 0.35
C SER A 6 -7.00 -11.55 0.47
N LEU A 7 -5.91 -11.12 1.08
CA LEU A 7 -5.58 -9.70 1.21
C LEU A 7 -5.25 -9.06 -0.13
N ALA A 8 -4.53 -9.77 -1.00
CA ALA A 8 -4.28 -9.32 -2.37
C ALA A 8 -5.60 -9.14 -3.13
N GLN A 9 -6.55 -10.07 -2.99
CA GLN A 9 -7.86 -9.96 -3.62
C GLN A 9 -8.68 -8.78 -3.05
N GLN A 10 -8.62 -8.54 -1.75
CA GLN A 10 -9.27 -7.37 -1.15
C GLN A 10 -8.72 -6.05 -1.71
N ILE A 11 -7.40 -5.95 -1.87
CA ILE A 11 -6.76 -4.77 -2.47
C ILE A 11 -7.18 -4.59 -3.93
N ARG A 12 -7.21 -5.66 -4.74
CA ARG A 12 -7.73 -5.61 -6.12
C ARG A 12 -9.15 -5.05 -6.15
N SER A 13 -10.02 -5.55 -5.29
CA SER A 13 -11.40 -5.06 -5.20
C SER A 13 -11.45 -3.58 -4.82
N ILE A 14 -10.68 -3.13 -3.84
CA ILE A 14 -10.65 -1.71 -3.46
C ILE A 14 -10.16 -0.85 -4.63
N LEU A 15 -9.05 -1.23 -5.28
CA LEU A 15 -8.52 -0.51 -6.44
C LEU A 15 -9.54 -0.42 -7.58
N ALA A 16 -10.27 -1.51 -7.88
CA ALA A 16 -11.29 -1.53 -8.91
C ALA A 16 -12.52 -0.65 -8.60
N HIS A 17 -12.83 -0.45 -7.31
CA HIS A 17 -13.93 0.44 -6.89
C HIS A 17 -13.50 1.90 -6.81
N THR A 18 -12.26 2.18 -6.40
CA THR A 18 -11.75 3.55 -6.21
C THR A 18 -11.28 4.19 -7.52
N LEU A 19 -10.66 3.42 -8.41
CA LEU A 19 -10.14 3.93 -9.70
C LEU A 19 -11.22 3.89 -10.78
N SER A 20 -11.11 4.77 -11.77
CA SER A 20 -11.95 4.64 -12.97
C SER A 20 -11.60 3.34 -13.72
N PRO A 21 -12.56 2.69 -14.41
CA PRO A 21 -12.30 1.42 -15.10
C PRO A 21 -11.10 1.46 -16.04
N HIS A 22 -10.94 2.55 -16.81
CA HIS A 22 -9.81 2.72 -17.72
C HIS A 22 -8.46 2.77 -16.98
N ILE A 23 -8.37 3.49 -15.85
CA ILE A 23 -7.14 3.54 -15.06
C ILE A 23 -6.85 2.16 -14.44
N PHE A 24 -7.88 1.49 -13.94
CA PHE A 24 -7.71 0.17 -13.33
C PHE A 24 -7.18 -0.85 -14.35
N GLU A 25 -7.72 -0.87 -15.56
CA GLU A 25 -7.34 -1.83 -16.60
C GLU A 25 -5.98 -1.53 -17.25
N GLU A 26 -5.65 -0.25 -17.48
CA GLU A 26 -4.46 0.13 -18.24
C GLU A 26 -3.25 0.49 -17.37
N GLU A 27 -3.47 1.02 -16.16
CA GLU A 27 -2.41 1.62 -15.34
C GLU A 27 -2.10 0.84 -14.06
N VAL A 28 -2.92 -0.13 -13.68
CA VAL A 28 -2.66 -1.00 -12.52
C VAL A 28 -1.85 -2.22 -12.95
N VAL A 29 -0.66 -2.37 -12.36
CA VAL A 29 0.25 -3.50 -12.66
C VAL A 29 0.66 -4.20 -11.39
N GLU A 30 0.48 -5.52 -11.35
CA GLU A 30 0.95 -6.36 -10.25
C GLU A 30 2.39 -6.83 -10.48
N LYS A 31 3.28 -6.58 -9.52
CA LYS A 31 4.69 -6.99 -9.58
C LYS A 31 5.09 -7.79 -8.35
N LYS A 32 5.78 -8.90 -8.56
CA LYS A 32 6.39 -9.68 -7.47
C LYS A 32 7.64 -8.95 -6.95
N MET A 33 7.52 -8.27 -5.82
CA MET A 33 8.60 -7.52 -5.18
C MET A 33 8.32 -7.31 -3.68
N PHE A 34 9.30 -6.78 -2.94
CA PHE A 34 9.20 -6.54 -1.49
C PHE A 34 8.81 -7.77 -0.66
N GLY A 35 9.13 -8.97 -1.15
CA GLY A 35 8.79 -10.23 -0.47
C GLY A 35 7.32 -10.62 -0.60
N GLY A 36 6.58 -10.08 -1.58
CA GLY A 36 5.21 -10.48 -1.87
C GLY A 36 4.74 -9.88 -3.19
N LEU A 37 3.58 -9.24 -3.19
CA LEU A 37 2.94 -8.66 -4.36
C LEU A 37 2.78 -7.15 -4.20
N ALA A 38 3.29 -6.36 -5.14
CA ALA A 38 3.10 -4.93 -5.19
C ALA A 38 2.10 -4.55 -6.28
N PHE A 39 1.20 -3.64 -5.94
CA PHE A 39 0.28 -2.99 -6.85
C PHE A 39 0.88 -1.65 -7.25
N MET A 40 1.27 -1.57 -8.51
CA MET A 40 1.72 -0.35 -9.16
C MET A 40 0.51 0.34 -9.75
N VAL A 41 0.42 1.65 -9.61
CA VAL A 41 -0.57 2.51 -10.29
C VAL A 41 0.24 3.59 -10.99
N ARG A 42 -0.02 3.82 -12.29
CA ARG A 42 0.75 4.79 -13.11
C ARG A 42 2.25 4.53 -13.09
N GLY A 43 2.63 3.25 -13.10
CA GLY A 43 4.03 2.83 -13.01
C GLY A 43 4.71 3.05 -11.65
N LYS A 44 3.99 3.54 -10.63
CA LYS A 44 4.51 3.88 -9.30
C LYS A 44 3.86 2.98 -8.24
N MET A 45 4.65 2.52 -7.27
CA MET A 45 4.15 1.63 -6.22
C MET A 45 3.18 2.40 -5.30
N ALA A 46 1.95 1.88 -5.15
CA ALA A 46 0.94 2.43 -4.25
C ALA A 46 0.79 1.58 -2.97
N VAL A 47 0.65 0.27 -3.13
CA VAL A 47 0.44 -0.66 -2.02
C VAL A 47 1.11 -2.01 -2.29
N THR A 48 1.57 -2.69 -1.25
CA THR A 48 2.10 -4.07 -1.35
C THR A 48 1.47 -4.97 -0.31
N VAL A 49 1.32 -6.25 -0.64
CA VAL A 49 1.08 -7.34 0.30
C VAL A 49 2.39 -8.08 0.51
N SER A 50 2.96 -8.05 1.71
CA SER A 50 4.17 -8.78 2.05
C SER A 50 3.85 -10.12 2.71
N SER A 51 4.77 -11.07 2.55
CA SER A 51 4.79 -12.34 3.31
C SER A 51 5.72 -12.27 4.54
N ARG A 52 6.30 -11.10 4.82
CA ARG A 52 7.35 -10.93 5.82
C ARG A 52 6.81 -10.34 7.12
N GLY A 53 6.79 -11.15 8.18
CA GLY A 53 6.49 -10.67 9.53
C GLY A 53 5.00 -10.48 9.81
N GLN A 54 4.68 -9.59 10.75
CA GLN A 54 3.30 -9.27 11.17
C GLN A 54 2.66 -8.15 10.34
N ASP A 55 3.47 -7.39 9.58
CA ASP A 55 2.99 -6.34 8.67
C ASP A 55 2.76 -6.92 7.29
N LEU A 56 1.50 -7.16 6.99
CA LEU A 56 1.12 -7.77 5.72
C LEU A 56 0.94 -6.74 4.62
N VAL A 57 0.78 -5.45 4.96
CA VAL A 57 0.53 -4.38 3.99
C VAL A 57 1.50 -3.23 4.19
N MET A 58 2.06 -2.74 3.09
CA MET A 58 2.83 -1.49 3.05
C MET A 58 2.16 -0.54 2.05
N VAL A 59 1.93 0.72 2.42
CA VAL A 59 1.37 1.77 1.56
C VAL A 59 2.35 2.93 1.39
N ARG A 60 2.35 3.56 0.21
CA ARG A 60 3.15 4.76 -0.06
C ARG A 60 2.27 6.00 -0.06
N ILE A 61 2.36 6.81 0.98
CA ILE A 61 1.49 7.98 1.20
C ILE A 61 2.24 9.32 1.20
N GLY A 62 3.57 9.29 1.10
CA GLY A 62 4.40 10.50 1.14
C GLY A 62 4.67 11.02 2.55
N LYS A 63 5.73 11.82 2.69
CA LYS A 63 6.24 12.28 3.99
C LYS A 63 5.31 13.27 4.70
N GLU A 64 4.50 14.00 3.94
CA GLU A 64 3.56 14.97 4.50
C GLU A 64 2.38 14.28 5.19
N MET A 65 1.81 13.26 4.54
CA MET A 65 0.73 12.48 5.14
C MET A 65 1.22 11.59 6.29
N GLU A 66 2.45 11.08 6.23
CA GLU A 66 3.05 10.28 7.32
C GLU A 66 2.82 10.92 8.70
N LYS A 67 3.15 12.21 8.85
CA LYS A 67 3.02 12.91 10.14
C LYS A 67 1.59 12.92 10.68
N GLN A 68 0.60 12.92 9.80
CA GLN A 68 -0.83 12.95 10.16
C GLN A 68 -1.36 11.57 10.57
N VAL A 69 -0.77 10.50 10.00
CA VAL A 69 -1.29 9.14 10.17
C VAL A 69 -0.55 8.34 11.23
N LEU A 70 0.67 8.73 11.62
CA LEU A 70 1.43 8.04 12.68
C LEU A 70 0.72 7.94 14.04
N PRO A 71 -0.19 8.85 14.44
CA PRO A 71 -1.01 8.65 15.63
C PRO A 71 -2.06 7.54 15.51
N ARG A 72 -2.38 7.07 14.29
CA ARG A 72 -3.38 6.02 14.07
C ARG A 72 -2.82 4.66 14.50
N LYS A 73 -3.64 3.86 15.17
CA LYS A 73 -3.25 2.53 15.64
C LYS A 73 -2.93 1.61 14.46
N GLY A 74 -1.90 0.80 14.63
CA GLY A 74 -1.50 -0.20 13.65
C GLY A 74 -0.78 0.35 12.42
N ALA A 75 -0.37 1.61 12.44
CA ALA A 75 0.44 2.25 11.40
C ALA A 75 1.83 2.59 11.93
N ARG A 76 2.87 2.23 11.18
CA ARG A 76 4.26 2.56 11.51
C ARG A 76 5.04 2.91 10.26
N VAL A 77 6.05 3.77 10.38
CA VAL A 77 6.99 4.02 9.27
C VAL A 77 7.65 2.70 8.89
N THR A 78 7.69 2.42 7.59
CA THR A 78 8.29 1.18 7.09
C THR A 78 9.76 1.07 7.50
N LEU A 79 10.13 -0.07 8.08
CA LEU A 79 11.51 -0.40 8.44
C LEU A 79 12.06 -1.46 7.48
N MET A 80 12.98 -1.07 6.60
CA MET A 80 13.60 -2.00 5.65
C MET A 80 15.12 -2.01 5.83
N LYS A 81 15.68 -3.19 6.13
CA LYS A 81 17.12 -3.40 6.34
C LYS A 81 17.74 -2.43 7.37
N GLY A 82 17.03 -2.20 8.48
CA GLY A 82 17.49 -1.32 9.57
C GLY A 82 17.40 0.18 9.26
N ARG A 83 16.73 0.59 8.18
CA ARG A 83 16.50 1.99 7.82
C ARG A 83 15.01 2.30 7.75
N LEU A 84 14.62 3.45 8.28
CA LEU A 84 13.25 3.97 8.16
C LEU A 84 13.04 4.58 6.78
N TYR A 85 11.97 4.16 6.10
CA TYR A 85 11.57 4.65 4.78
C TYR A 85 10.41 5.62 4.94
N HIS A 86 10.72 6.88 5.21
CA HIS A 86 9.69 7.92 5.35
C HIS A 86 8.86 8.09 4.07
N GLY A 87 7.56 8.24 4.24
CA GLY A 87 6.51 8.24 3.22
C GLY A 87 5.96 6.85 2.89
N TYR A 88 6.45 5.81 3.56
CA TYR A 88 5.98 4.44 3.46
C TYR A 88 5.53 3.98 4.85
N ILE A 89 4.33 3.40 4.91
CA ILE A 89 3.71 2.97 6.16
C ILE A 89 3.44 1.47 6.08
N ASP A 90 3.93 0.73 7.05
CA ASP A 90 3.57 -0.66 7.30
C ASP A 90 2.32 -0.72 8.19
N LEU A 91 1.41 -1.62 7.86
CA LEU A 91 0.14 -1.83 8.54
C LEU A 91 0.07 -3.21 9.17
N ASP A 92 -0.14 -3.25 10.48
CA ASP A 92 -0.48 -4.48 11.19
C ASP A 92 -1.96 -4.83 11.02
N THR A 93 -2.43 -5.84 11.74
CA THR A 93 -3.84 -6.30 11.68
C THR A 93 -4.86 -5.23 12.10
N GLU A 94 -4.51 -4.31 12.99
CA GLU A 94 -5.39 -3.21 13.40
C GLU A 94 -5.44 -2.14 12.30
N GLY A 95 -4.28 -1.76 11.75
CA GLY A 95 -4.20 -0.79 10.66
C GLY A 95 -4.93 -1.27 9.39
N GLN A 96 -4.88 -2.56 9.11
CA GLN A 96 -5.58 -3.20 7.99
C GLN A 96 -7.12 -3.14 8.09
N ARG A 97 -7.70 -2.86 9.26
CA ARG A 97 -9.15 -2.69 9.39
C ARG A 97 -9.68 -1.51 8.58
N GLU A 98 -8.84 -0.52 8.33
CA GLU A 98 -9.14 0.67 7.54
C GLU A 98 -8.40 0.67 6.20
N LEU A 99 -8.20 -0.51 5.59
CA LEU A 99 -7.41 -0.68 4.37
C LEU A 99 -7.81 0.27 3.23
N SER A 100 -9.12 0.52 3.05
CA SER A 100 -9.60 1.46 2.03
C SER A 100 -9.06 2.88 2.25
N TYR A 101 -9.08 3.37 3.49
CA TYR A 101 -8.51 4.69 3.82
C TYR A 101 -7.03 4.78 3.44
N TRP A 102 -6.26 3.73 3.74
CA TRP A 102 -4.83 3.71 3.43
C TRP A 102 -4.55 3.68 1.93
N ILE A 103 -5.34 2.92 1.18
CA ILE A 103 -5.26 2.86 -0.28
C ILE A 103 -5.65 4.22 -0.88
N ASP A 104 -6.71 4.87 -0.39
CA ASP A 104 -7.11 6.19 -0.86
C ASP A 104 -5.99 7.23 -0.66
N ARG A 105 -5.30 7.20 0.49
CA ARG A 105 -4.12 8.05 0.73
C ARG A 105 -2.96 7.71 -0.20
N ALA A 106 -2.73 6.43 -0.46
CA ALA A 106 -1.69 6.02 -1.39
C ALA A 106 -1.99 6.45 -2.83
N LEU A 107 -3.25 6.36 -3.26
CA LEU A 107 -3.69 6.79 -4.58
C LEU A 107 -3.65 8.31 -4.73
N ALA A 108 -4.08 9.06 -3.73
CA ALA A 108 -3.97 10.52 -3.72
C ALA A 108 -2.50 10.96 -3.89
N TYR A 109 -1.59 10.39 -3.09
CA TYR A 109 -0.17 10.67 -3.25
C TYR A 109 0.39 10.20 -4.60
N ASN A 110 -0.06 9.05 -5.11
CA ASN A 110 0.37 8.54 -6.42
C ASN A 110 0.06 9.51 -7.57
N GLN A 111 -1.07 10.21 -7.51
CA GLN A 111 -1.47 11.23 -8.49
C GLN A 111 -0.58 12.47 -8.47
N GLU A 112 -0.01 12.83 -7.31
CA GLU A 112 0.87 13.99 -7.14
C GLU A 112 2.31 13.72 -7.59
N LEU A 113 2.70 12.45 -7.67
CA LEU A 113 4.02 12.07 -8.15
C LEU A 113 4.12 12.46 -9.64
N ALA A 114 5.12 13.28 -10.00
CA ALA A 114 5.54 13.52 -11.38
C ALA A 114 6.10 12.24 -12.01
#